data_AF-A0A927YG67-F1
#
_entry.id   AF-A0A927YG67-F1
#
_cell.length_a   1.000
_cell.length_b   1.000
_cell.length_c   1.000
_cell.angle_alpha   90.00
_cell.angle_beta   90.00
_cell.angle_gamma   90.00
#
_symmetry.space_group_name_H-M   'P 1'
#
loop_
_entity.id
_entity.type
_entity.pdbx_description
1 polymer ?
#
loop_
_entity_poly.entity_id
_entity_poly.type
_entity_poly.pdbx_seq_one_letter_code
_entity_poly.pdbx_strand_id
1 'polypeptide(L)' 'MAEIAEGLRKEVQDILDRERWQGYISGKVEGALNVLYALDLDKEKRLELLSDAVGLSETTAMGFLESRENEERKDKNESL' A
#
# COMPACT_ATOMS: atom_id res chain seq x y z
N MET A 1 31.45 -25.85 0.04
CA MET A 1 30.17 -26.19 0.73
C MET A 1 29.75 -25.11 1.72
N ALA A 2 30.65 -24.59 2.57
CA ALA A 2 30.34 -23.47 3.48
C ALA A 2 29.95 -22.16 2.74
N GLU A 3 30.66 -21.77 1.68
CA GLU A 3 30.33 -20.56 0.89
C GLU A 3 28.98 -20.65 0.17
N ILE A 4 28.59 -21.84 -0.31
CA ILE A 4 27.28 -22.05 -0.96
C ILE A 4 26.15 -21.85 0.05
N ALA A 5 26.35 -22.29 1.30
CA ALA A 5 25.40 -22.08 2.38
C ALA A 5 25.32 -20.61 2.83
N GLU A 6 26.45 -19.89 2.87
CA GLU A 6 26.49 -18.46 3.20
C GLU A 6 25.81 -17.60 2.11
N GLY A 7 26.04 -17.91 0.83
CA GLY A 7 25.40 -17.25 -0.30
C GLY A 7 23.89 -17.42 -0.29
N LEU A 8 23.40 -18.65 -0.12
CA LEU A 8 21.96 -18.94 -0.01
C LEU A 8 21.32 -18.23 1.19
N ARG A 9 22.01 -18.16 2.33
CA ARG A 9 21.51 -17.46 3.52
C ARG A 9 21.30 -15.97 3.26
N LYS A 10 22.21 -15.33 2.53
CA LYS A 10 22.10 -13.92 2.16
C LYS A 10 20.92 -13.68 1.22
N GLU A 11 20.74 -14.54 0.20
CA GLU A 11 19.61 -14.44 -0.72
C GLU A 11 18.25 -14.59 -0.01
N VAL A 12 18.14 -15.55 0.91
CA VAL A 12 16.92 -15.75 1.72
C VAL A 12 16.64 -14.52 2.60
N GLN A 13 17.66 -13.95 3.22
CA GLN A 13 17.52 -12.76 4.06
C GLN A 13 17.05 -11.55 3.24
N ASP A 14 17.62 -11.34 2.06
CA ASP A 14 17.22 -10.26 1.15
C ASP A 14 15.75 -10.38 0.72
N ILE A 15 15.26 -11.60 0.48
CA ILE A 15 13.84 -11.84 0.19
C ILE A 15 12.98 -11.49 1.40
N LEU A 16 13.32 -12.01 2.59
CA LEU A 16 12.55 -11.75 3.80
C LEU A 16 12.48 -10.26 4.15
N ASP A 17 13.56 -9.52 3.94
CA ASP A 17 13.59 -8.08 4.20
C ASP A 17 12.75 -7.30 3.19
N ARG A 18 12.73 -7.72 1.92
CA ARG A 18 11.83 -7.14 0.90
C ARG A 18 10.36 -7.40 1.23
N GLU A 19 10.01 -8.64 1.59
CA GLU A 19 8.63 -9.01 1.96
C GLU A 19 8.16 -8.22 3.19
N ARG A 20 9.04 -8.06 4.19
CA ARG A 20 8.75 -7.22 5.37
C ARG A 20 8.54 -5.77 5.01
N TRP A 21 9.40 -5.21 4.17
CA TRP A 21 9.27 -3.83 3.71
C TRP A 21 7.98 -3.63 2.91
N GLN A 22 7.65 -4.54 2.01
CA GLN A 22 6.40 -4.53 1.26
C GLN A 22 5.19 -4.59 2.20
N GLY A 23 5.18 -5.53 3.16
CA GLY A 23 4.09 -5.64 4.14
C GLY A 23 3.90 -4.39 4.98
N TYR A 24 5.00 -3.75 5.41
CA TYR A 24 4.94 -2.49 6.16
C TYR A 24 4.37 -1.33 5.34
N ILE A 25 4.82 -1.16 4.09
CA ILE A 25 4.32 -0.11 3.21
C ILE A 25 2.86 -0.36 2.84
N SER A 26 2.49 -1.57 2.43
CA SER A 26 1.10 -1.95 2.13
C SER A 26 0.19 -1.71 3.34
N GLY A 27 0.59 -2.11 4.54
CA GLY A 27 -0.18 -1.87 5.76
C GLY A 27 -0.39 -0.38 6.07
N LYS A 28 0.62 0.46 5.83
CA LYS A 28 0.49 1.92 5.98
C LYS A 28 -0.47 2.53 4.96
N VAL A 29 -0.37 2.12 3.69
CA VAL A 29 -1.26 2.59 2.62
C VAL A 29 -2.71 2.21 2.91
N GLU A 30 -2.97 0.93 3.22
CA GLU A 30 -4.31 0.42 3.54
C GLU A 30 -4.91 1.12 4.77
N GLY A 31 -4.12 1.26 5.84
CA GLY A 31 -4.54 1.97 7.05
C GLY A 31 -4.91 3.43 6.76
N ALA A 32 -4.09 4.13 5.96
CA ALA A 32 -4.35 5.50 5.56
C ALA A 32 -5.64 5.60 4.74
N LEU A 33 -5.83 4.74 3.72
CA LEU A 33 -7.04 4.71 2.91
C LEU A 33 -8.29 4.51 3.77
N ASN A 34 -8.28 3.56 4.70
CA ASN A 34 -9.43 3.31 5.57
C ASN A 34 -9.81 4.52 6.43
N VAL A 35 -8.82 5.22 7.00
CA VAL A 35 -9.07 6.44 7.77
C VAL A 35 -9.63 7.54 6.87
N LEU A 36 -9.08 7.73 5.67
CA LEU A 36 -9.50 8.78 4.75
C LEU A 36 -10.95 8.62 4.28
N TYR A 37 -11.37 7.40 4.00
CA TYR A 37 -12.76 7.12 3.61
C TYR A 37 -13.74 7.19 4.78
N ALA A 38 -13.29 6.92 6.01
CA ALA A 38 -14.11 7.12 7.21
C ALA A 38 -14.35 8.61 7.53
N LEU A 39 -13.43 9.50 7.13
CA LEU A 39 -13.49 10.94 7.42
C LEU A 39 -14.29 11.76 6.40
N ASP A 40 -14.86 11.12 5.36
CA ASP A 40 -15.64 11.76 4.28
C ASP A 40 -14.96 13.00 3.68
N LEU A 41 -13.64 12.94 3.52
CA LEU A 41 -12.84 14.02 2.94
C LEU A 41 -13.04 14.10 1.43
N ASP A 42 -12.82 15.27 0.82
CA ASP A 42 -12.76 15.40 -0.63
C ASP A 42 -11.51 14.73 -1.23
N LYS A 43 -11.52 14.51 -2.55
CA LYS A 43 -10.46 13.76 -3.25
C LYS A 43 -9.09 14.45 -3.17
N GLU A 44 -9.04 15.78 -3.24
CA GLU A 44 -7.79 16.54 -3.13
C GLU A 44 -7.15 16.36 -1.75
N LYS A 45 -7.95 16.43 -0.68
CA LYS A 45 -7.46 16.24 0.68
C LYS A 45 -6.99 14.81 0.94
N ARG A 46 -7.63 13.81 0.32
CA ARG A 46 -7.18 12.41 0.39
C ARG A 46 -5.83 12.20 -0.28
N LEU A 47 -5.60 12.85 -1.42
CA LEU A 47 -4.32 12.80 -2.16
C LEU A 47 -3.19 13.43 -1.36
N GLU A 48 -3.42 14.64 -0.84
CA GLU A 48 -2.47 15.37 0.01
C GLU A 48 -2.03 14.50 1.20
N LEU A 49 -3.00 13.92 1.92
CA LEU A 49 -2.72 13.10 3.09
C LEU A 49 -2.02 11.77 2.77
N LEU A 50 -2.33 11.12 1.64
CA LEU A 50 -1.59 9.91 1.22
C LEU A 50 -0.15 10.21 0.84
N SER A 51 0.06 11.31 0.12
CA SER A 51 1.38 11.78 -0.26
C SER A 51 2.22 12.08 0.99
N ASP A 52 1.67 12.87 1.91
CA ASP A 52 2.39 13.37 3.09
C ASP A 52 2.56 12.30 4.19
N ALA A 53 1.53 11.51 4.48
CA ALA A 53 1.57 10.55 5.59
C ALA A 53 2.31 9.26 5.25
N VAL A 54 2.26 8.84 3.97
CA VAL A 54 2.86 7.58 3.52
C VAL A 54 4.14 7.82 2.70
N GLY A 55 4.41 9.06 2.31
CA GLY A 55 5.60 9.43 1.52
C GLY A 55 5.50 8.95 0.07
N LEU A 56 4.27 8.87 -0.47
CA LEU A 56 4.03 8.44 -1.85
C LEU A 56 4.15 9.63 -2.81
N SER A 57 4.54 9.37 -4.05
CA SER A 57 4.35 10.36 -5.11
C SER A 57 2.86 10.57 -5.36
N GLU A 58 2.47 11.77 -5.80
CA GLU A 58 1.08 12.11 -6.13
C GLU A 58 0.47 11.10 -7.13
N THR A 59 1.22 10.74 -8.18
CA THR A 59 0.79 9.72 -9.17
C THR A 59 0.51 8.37 -8.52
N THR A 60 1.34 7.94 -7.57
CA THR A 60 1.15 6.68 -6.85
C THR A 60 -0.05 6.76 -5.91
N ALA A 61 -0.21 7.86 -5.18
CA ALA A 61 -1.36 8.09 -4.30
C ALA A 61 -2.69 8.08 -5.08
N MET A 62 -2.72 8.69 -6.26
CA MET A 62 -3.88 8.67 -7.16
C MET A 62 -4.26 7.25 -7.56
N GLY A 63 -3.30 6.43 -7.98
CA GLY A 63 -3.56 5.05 -8.38
C GLY A 63 -4.19 4.21 -7.27
N PHE A 64 -3.72 4.38 -6.02
CA PHE A 64 -4.32 3.71 -4.85
C PHE A 64 -5.74 4.20 -4.58
N LEU A 65 -5.99 5.51 -4.65
CA LEU A 65 -7.33 6.07 -4.46
C LEU A 65 -8.32 5.55 -5.50
N GLU A 66 -7.95 5.58 -6.78
CA GLU A 66 -8.82 5.11 -7.86
C GLU A 66 -9.12 3.61 -7.76
N SER A 67 -8.13 2.79 -7.37
CA SER A 67 -8.38 1.36 -7.12
C SER A 67 -9.41 1.17 -6.02
N ARG A 68 -9.32 1.94 -4.93
CA ARG A 68 -10.29 1.88 -3.83
C ARG A 68 -11.69 2.36 -4.24
N GLU A 69 -11.78 3.46 -5.01
CA GLU A 69 -13.05 3.94 -5.58
C GLU A 69 -13.69 2.88 -6.50
N ASN A 70 -12.87 2.12 -7.23
CA ASN A 70 -13.34 1.03 -8.09
C ASN A 70 -13.87 -0.16 -7.28
N GLU A 71 -13.17 -0.56 -6.21
CA GLU A 71 -13.61 -1.61 -5.29
C GLU A 71 -14.95 -1.26 -4.65
N GLU A 72 -15.08 -0.08 -4.05
CA GLU A 72 -16.33 0.33 -3.41
C GLU A 72 -17.51 0.39 -4.39
N ARG A 73 -17.27 0.80 -5.64
CA ARG A 73 -18.31 0.81 -6.68
C ARG A 73 -18.74 -0.61 -7.06
N LYS A 74 -17.81 -1.55 -7.14
CA LYS A 74 -18.13 -2.96 -7.40
C LYS A 74 -18.96 -3.55 -6.27
N ASP A 75 -18.53 -3.36 -5.03
CA ASP A 75 -19.24 -3.85 -3.84
C ASP A 75 -20.68 -3.31 -3.77
N LYS A 76 -20.87 -2.02 -4.06
CA LYS A 76 -22.20 -1.39 -4.12
C LYS A 76 -23.06 -1.96 -5.27
N ASN A 77 -22.48 -2.22 -6.44
CA ASN A 77 -23.20 -2.75 -7.59
C ASN A 77 -23.54 -4.24 -7.46
N GLU A 78 -22.73 -5.03 -6.74
CA GLU A 78 -23.03 -6.44 -6.46
C GLU A 78 -24.07 -6.62 -5.34
N SER A 79 -24.32 -5.56 -4.56
CA SER A 79 -25.35 -5.54 -3.49
C SER A 79 -26.77 -5.19 -3.97
N LEU A 80 -26.97 -4.92 -5.27
CA LEU A 80 -28.25 -4.57 -5.93
C LEU A 80 -28.83 -5.75 -6.71
#